data_AF-A0A9D8ZCI8-F1
#
_entry.id   AF-A0A9D8ZCI8-F1
#
_cell.length_a   1.000
_cell.length_b   1.000
_cell.length_c   1.000
_cell.angle_alpha   90.00
_cell.angle_beta   90.00
_cell.angle_gamma   90.00
#
_symmetry.space_group_name_H-M   'P 1'
#
loop_
_entity.id
_entity.type
_entity.pdbx_description
1 polymer ?
#
loop_
_entity_poly.entity_id
_entity_poly.type
_entity_poly.pdbx_seq_one_letter_code
_entity_poly.pdbx_strand_id
1 'polypeptide(L)'
;MTLAELLEKRAAKLKQMRQIQSAGNLDDEKRAKLNVTPTTLLFNTYGKPWTADGLSSSFYRHRATAMEGDDLPSIHDLRKTAATNMVVTQQRFPDVITDQVLCDMFGWTTGTLAKMKRIYVSDVAVIEAMTSN
;
A
#
# COMPACT_ATOMS: atom_id res chain seq x y z
N MET A 1 -40.70 12.59 3.39
CA MET A 1 -39.51 13.36 3.81
C MET A 1 -39.96 14.77 4.13
N THR A 2 -39.75 15.22 5.36
CA THR A 2 -40.23 16.53 5.85
C THR A 2 -39.19 17.63 5.61
N LEU A 3 -39.62 18.89 5.64
CA LEU A 3 -38.72 20.04 5.52
C LEU A 3 -37.66 20.06 6.65
N ALA A 4 -38.03 19.60 7.85
CA ALA A 4 -37.11 19.48 8.99
C ALA A 4 -35.99 18.46 8.71
N GLU A 5 -36.33 17.28 8.18
CA GLU A 5 -35.36 16.25 7.80
C GLU A 5 -34.39 16.74 6.71
N LEU A 6 -34.87 17.58 5.79
CA LEU A 6 -34.03 18.16 4.73
C LEU A 6 -33.03 19.18 5.28
N LEU A 7 -33.45 20.00 6.25
CA LEU A 7 -32.61 21.00 6.90
C LEU A 7 -31.51 20.36 7.77
N GLU A 8 -31.85 19.31 8.51
CA GLU A 8 -30.87 18.54 9.30
C GLU A 8 -29.81 17.89 8.41
N LYS A 9 -30.22 17.26 7.30
CA LYS A 9 -29.28 16.67 6.32
C LYS A 9 -28.34 17.73 5.73
N ARG A 10 -28.84 18.94 5.44
CA ARG A 10 -28.01 20.05 4.95
C ARG A 10 -27.01 20.54 6.00
N ALA A 11 -27.42 20.67 7.25
CA ALA A 11 -26.53 21.05 8.35
C ALA A 11 -25.42 20.02 8.57
N ALA A 12 -25.76 18.72 8.54
CA ALA A 12 -24.78 17.64 8.65
C ALA A 12 -23.75 17.67 7.51
N LYS A 13 -24.21 17.87 6.26
CA LYS A 13 -23.32 17.98 5.08
C LYS A 13 -22.37 19.17 5.19
N LEU A 14 -22.85 20.33 5.65
CA LEU A 14 -22.02 21.52 5.86
C LEU A 14 -20.96 21.30 6.96
N LYS A 15 -21.31 20.62 8.05
CA LYS A 15 -20.37 20.26 9.11
C LYS A 15 -19.27 19.33 8.60
N GLN A 16 -19.64 18.32 7.81
CA GLN A 16 -18.71 17.40 7.17
C GLN A 16 -17.75 18.12 6.20
N MET A 17 -18.27 19.04 5.37
CA MET A 17 -17.44 19.84 4.45
C MET A 17 -16.43 20.71 5.20
N ARG A 18 -16.82 21.35 6.32
CA ARG A 18 -15.90 22.14 7.15
C ARG A 18 -14.79 21.28 7.78
N GLN A 19 -15.13 20.08 8.23
CA GLN A 19 -14.14 19.15 8.78
C GLN A 19 -13.11 18.74 7.73
N ILE A 20 -13.56 18.43 6.50
CA ILE A 20 -12.67 18.09 5.38
C ILE A 20 -11.72 19.26 5.05
N GLN A 21 -12.25 20.49 4.97
CA GLN A 21 -11.42 21.68 4.74
C GLN A 21 -10.40 21.92 5.86
N SER A 22 -10.79 21.73 7.12
CA SER A 22 -9.86 21.89 8.25
C SER A 22 -8.73 20.85 8.25
N ALA A 23 -9.02 19.61 7.83
CA ALA A 23 -8.01 18.58 7.69
C ALA A 23 -7.01 18.89 6.57
N GLY A 24 -7.49 19.37 5.41
CA GLY A 24 -6.62 19.81 4.31
C GLY A 24 -5.67 20.95 4.70
N ASN A 25 -6.17 21.95 5.44
CA ASN A 25 -5.35 23.07 5.90
C ASN A 25 -4.26 22.65 6.90
N LEU A 26 -4.54 21.66 7.76
CA LEU A 26 -3.56 21.10 8.69
C LEU A 26 -2.44 20.34 7.96
N ASP A 27 -2.74 19.73 6.82
CA ASP A 27 -1.76 19.03 5.99
C ASP A 27 -0.88 20.03 5.24
N ASP A 28 -1.43 21.12 4.72
CA ASP A 28 -0.67 22.16 4.01
C ASP A 28 0.31 22.90 4.94
N GLU A 29 -0.10 23.22 6.17
CA GLU A 29 0.79 23.87 7.15
C GLU A 29 1.94 22.94 7.59
N LYS A 30 1.69 21.63 7.68
CA LYS A 30 2.75 20.64 7.94
C LYS A 30 3.68 20.49 6.75
N ARG A 31 3.14 20.48 5.52
CA ARG A 31 3.93 20.38 4.28
C ARG A 31 4.83 21.60 4.08
N ALA A 32 4.35 22.79 4.41
CA ALA A 32 5.14 24.02 4.31
C ALA A 32 6.37 24.04 5.23
N LYS A 33 6.35 23.29 6.35
CA LYS A 33 7.48 23.16 7.29
C LYS A 33 8.54 22.17 6.83
N LEU A 34 8.24 21.35 5.82
CA LEU A 34 9.18 20.41 5.23
C LEU A 34 9.90 21.12 4.08
N ASN A 35 11.23 21.01 4.00
CA ASN A 35 12.00 21.58 2.88
C ASN A 35 11.95 20.58 1.70
N VAL A 36 10.83 20.56 0.97
CA VAL A 36 10.47 19.48 0.04
C VAL A 36 10.83 19.80 -1.41
N THR A 37 11.50 18.88 -2.10
CA THR A 37 11.35 18.73 -3.56
C THR A 37 10.05 17.98 -3.87
N PRO A 38 9.26 18.35 -4.90
CA PRO A 38 7.88 17.87 -5.14
C PRO A 38 7.65 16.34 -5.17
N THR A 39 8.71 15.53 -5.17
CA THR A 39 8.69 14.08 -5.35
C THR A 39 8.77 13.27 -4.06
N THR A 40 9.03 13.88 -2.90
CA THR A 40 9.18 13.12 -1.65
C THR A 40 7.85 13.03 -0.89
N LEU A 41 7.32 11.81 -0.76
CA LEU A 41 6.06 11.54 -0.03
C LEU A 41 6.27 11.14 1.44
N LEU A 42 7.36 10.46 1.77
CA LEU A 42 7.58 9.86 3.10
C LEU A 42 8.65 10.62 3.88
N PHE A 43 8.27 11.11 5.06
CA PHE A 43 9.15 11.82 5.99
C PHE A 43 9.21 11.09 7.34
N ASN A 44 10.36 11.19 8.00
CA ASN A 44 10.55 10.71 9.36
C ASN A 44 10.07 11.77 10.39
N THR A 45 10.12 11.41 11.67
CA THR A 45 9.70 12.28 12.78
C THR A 45 10.52 13.57 12.92
N TYR A 46 11.70 13.64 12.28
CA TYR A 46 12.55 14.83 12.23
C TYR A 46 12.25 15.74 11.03
N GLY A 47 11.19 15.44 10.26
CA GLY A 47 10.83 16.20 9.07
C GLY A 47 11.82 16.05 7.91
N LYS A 48 12.62 14.98 7.91
CA LYS A 48 13.56 14.64 6.83
C LYS A 48 13.01 13.49 5.98
N PRO A 49 13.30 13.47 4.67
CA PRO A 49 13.03 12.31 3.84
C PRO A 49 13.59 11.03 4.47
N TRP A 50 12.86 9.92 4.38
CA TRP A 50 13.41 8.63 4.79
C TRP A 50 14.59 8.24 3.91
N THR A 51 15.69 7.79 4.54
CA THR A 51 16.74 7.04 3.85
C THR A 51 16.34 5.57 3.75
N ALA A 52 16.96 4.84 2.81
CA ALA A 52 16.71 3.40 2.66
C ALA A 52 17.00 2.63 3.96
N ASP A 53 18.12 2.93 4.62
CA ASP A 53 18.49 2.32 5.89
C ASP A 53 17.54 2.72 7.01
N GLY A 54 17.17 4.01 7.09
CA GLY A 54 16.28 4.50 8.13
C GLY A 54 14.91 3.81 8.08
N LEU A 55 14.33 3.68 6.88
CA LEU A 55 13.06 3.01 6.70
C LEU A 55 13.15 1.54 7.10
N SER A 56 14.23 0.86 6.68
CA SER A 56 14.50 -0.54 7.01
C SER A 56 14.63 -0.75 8.52
N SER A 57 15.42 0.07 9.22
CA SER A 57 15.55 -0.01 10.68
C SER A 57 14.22 0.21 11.39
N SER A 58 13.40 1.16 10.92
CA SER A 58 12.07 1.38 11.48
C SER A 58 11.17 0.15 11.27
N PHE A 59 11.16 -0.43 10.07
CA PHE A 59 10.41 -1.64 9.77
C PHE A 59 10.81 -2.80 10.70
N TYR A 60 12.11 -3.10 10.82
CA TYR A 60 12.59 -4.21 11.65
C TYR A 60 12.27 -4.04 13.14
N ARG A 61 12.31 -2.80 13.65
CA ARG A 61 11.89 -2.51 15.03
C ARG A 61 10.42 -2.85 15.26
N HIS A 62 9.53 -2.41 14.37
CA HIS A 62 8.09 -2.69 14.52
C HIS A 62 7.79 -4.18 14.30
N ARG A 63 8.47 -4.82 13.35
CA ARG A 63 8.38 -6.27 13.12
C ARG A 63 8.71 -7.05 14.40
N ALA A 64 9.81 -6.71 15.07
CA ALA A 64 10.22 -7.38 16.31
C ALA A 64 9.25 -7.16 17.48
N THR A 65 8.42 -6.11 17.44
CA THR A 65 7.35 -5.88 18.43
C THR A 65 6.07 -6.64 18.06
N ALA A 66 5.77 -6.80 16.78
CA ALA A 66 4.53 -7.38 16.30
C ALA A 66 4.59 -8.90 16.10
N MET A 67 5.78 -9.49 16.02
CA MET A 67 5.99 -10.88 15.67
C MET A 67 7.03 -11.53 16.58
N GLU A 68 6.83 -12.81 16.89
CA GLU A 68 7.75 -13.65 17.66
C GLU A 68 8.34 -14.75 16.77
N GLY A 69 9.51 -15.29 17.14
CA GLY A 69 10.18 -16.39 16.45
C GLY A 69 11.43 -15.97 15.66
N ASP A 70 12.11 -16.98 15.11
CA ASP A 70 13.43 -16.83 14.50
C ASP A 70 13.38 -16.53 12.99
N ASP A 71 12.30 -16.91 12.31
CA ASP A 71 12.09 -16.68 10.88
C ASP A 71 11.17 -15.47 10.64
N LEU A 72 11.71 -14.26 10.83
CA LEU A 72 10.97 -13.02 10.70
C LEU A 72 11.11 -12.41 9.29
N PRO A 73 10.01 -11.98 8.66
CA PRO A 73 10.02 -11.51 7.27
C PRO A 73 10.86 -10.24 7.10
N SER A 74 11.64 -10.15 6.04
CA SER A 74 12.32 -8.93 5.65
C SER A 74 11.38 -7.93 4.96
N ILE A 75 11.82 -6.68 4.81
CA ILE A 75 11.07 -5.70 4.02
C ILE A 75 10.92 -6.13 2.55
N HIS A 76 11.88 -6.90 2.04
CA HIS A 76 11.82 -7.46 0.69
C HIS A 76 10.77 -8.58 0.57
N ASP A 77 10.51 -9.31 1.66
CA ASP A 77 9.49 -10.36 1.66
C ASP A 77 8.08 -9.78 1.55
N LEU A 78 7.85 -8.53 2.00
CA LEU A 78 6.58 -7.83 1.71
C LEU A 78 6.32 -7.72 0.19
N ARG A 79 7.36 -7.48 -0.61
CA ARG A 79 7.23 -7.44 -2.07
C ARG A 79 6.91 -8.82 -2.63
N LYS A 80 7.50 -9.89 -2.09
CA LYS A 80 7.17 -11.28 -2.47
C LYS A 80 5.72 -11.62 -2.12
N THR A 81 5.25 -11.24 -0.93
CA THR A 81 3.85 -11.43 -0.53
C THR A 81 2.90 -10.68 -1.47
N ALA A 82 3.20 -9.42 -1.79
CA ALA A 82 2.39 -8.64 -2.73
C ALA A 82 2.36 -9.28 -4.13
N ALA A 83 3.52 -9.72 -4.64
CA ALA A 83 3.62 -10.42 -5.92
C ALA A 83 2.83 -11.75 -5.93
N THR A 84 2.96 -12.56 -4.86
CA THR A 84 2.21 -13.80 -4.69
C THR A 84 0.70 -13.55 -4.73
N ASN A 85 0.21 -12.60 -3.94
CA ASN A 85 -1.21 -12.26 -3.89
C ASN A 85 -1.74 -11.78 -5.24
N MET A 86 -0.97 -10.95 -5.95
CA MET A 86 -1.36 -10.46 -7.27
C MET A 86 -1.39 -11.58 -8.31
N VAL A 87 -0.47 -12.54 -8.27
CA VAL A 87 -0.46 -13.69 -9.18
C VAL A 87 -1.60 -14.66 -8.87
N VAL A 88 -1.88 -14.92 -7.59
CA VAL A 88 -3.06 -15.70 -7.18
C VAL A 88 -4.35 -15.01 -7.63
N THR A 89 -4.44 -13.68 -7.48
CA THR A 89 -5.61 -12.92 -7.92
C THR A 89 -5.74 -12.90 -9.45
N GLN A 90 -4.63 -12.83 -10.19
CA GLN A 90 -4.61 -12.99 -11.64
C GLN A 90 -5.22 -14.31 -12.09
N GLN A 91 -4.95 -15.42 -11.40
CA GLN A 91 -5.57 -16.70 -11.76
C GLN A 91 -7.09 -16.68 -11.60
N ARG A 92 -7.62 -15.92 -10.64
CA ARG A 92 -9.06 -15.76 -10.41
C ARG A 92 -9.70 -14.76 -11.38
N PHE A 93 -8.96 -13.75 -11.82
CA PHE A 93 -9.43 -12.67 -12.68
C PHE A 93 -8.43 -12.37 -13.81
N PRO A 94 -8.20 -13.33 -14.73
CA PRO A 94 -7.13 -13.22 -15.74
C PRO A 94 -7.34 -12.08 -16.74
N ASP A 95 -8.60 -11.71 -17.00
CA ASP A 95 -8.95 -10.61 -17.90
C ASP A 95 -8.73 -9.23 -17.25
N VAL A 96 -8.71 -9.16 -15.92
CA VAL A 96 -8.52 -7.91 -15.16
C VAL A 96 -7.05 -7.70 -14.82
N ILE A 97 -6.40 -8.74 -14.31
CA ILE A 97 -4.98 -8.68 -13.93
C ILE A 97 -4.18 -9.41 -14.99
N THR A 98 -3.92 -8.71 -16.08
CA THR A 98 -3.11 -9.24 -17.17
C THR A 98 -1.64 -9.28 -16.79
N ASP A 99 -0.84 -10.00 -17.58
CA ASP A 99 0.61 -10.00 -17.44
C ASP A 99 1.22 -8.60 -17.57
N GLN A 100 0.59 -7.71 -18.33
CA GLN A 100 1.02 -6.31 -18.43
C GLN A 100 0.81 -5.56 -17.12
N VAL A 101 -0.34 -5.77 -16.44
CA VAL A 101 -0.60 -5.18 -15.12
C VAL A 101 0.45 -5.60 -14.11
N LEU A 102 0.85 -6.88 -14.11
CA LEU A 102 1.94 -7.36 -13.25
C LEU A 102 3.28 -6.71 -13.60
N CYS A 103 3.60 -6.59 -14.89
CA CYS A 103 4.81 -5.91 -15.34
C CYS A 103 4.85 -4.46 -14.86
N ASP A 104 3.76 -3.72 -15.03
CA ASP A 104 3.66 -2.29 -14.68
C ASP A 104 3.75 -2.08 -13.16
N MET A 105 3.09 -2.94 -12.37
CA MET A 105 3.08 -2.82 -10.91
C MET A 105 4.43 -3.17 -10.27
N PHE A 106 5.10 -4.19 -10.77
CA PHE A 106 6.33 -4.71 -10.17
C PHE A 106 7.60 -4.31 -10.91
N GLY A 107 7.50 -3.52 -11.98
CA GLY A 107 8.65 -3.12 -12.81
C GLY A 107 9.33 -4.32 -13.47
N TRP A 108 8.56 -5.35 -13.82
CA TRP A 108 9.06 -6.50 -14.56
C TRP A 108 8.95 -6.28 -16.05
N THR A 109 9.72 -7.05 -16.83
CA THR A 109 9.56 -7.07 -18.29
C THR A 109 8.84 -8.34 -18.70
N THR A 110 8.16 -8.31 -19.85
CA THR A 110 7.51 -9.50 -20.42
C THR A 110 8.49 -10.67 -20.56
N GLY A 111 9.73 -10.40 -20.98
CA GLY A 111 10.79 -11.42 -21.08
C GLY A 111 11.30 -11.98 -19.74
N THR A 112 11.07 -11.28 -18.62
CA THR A 112 11.48 -11.75 -17.28
C THR A 112 10.30 -12.22 -16.43
N LEU A 113 9.06 -12.00 -16.87
CA LEU A 113 7.86 -12.25 -16.08
C LEU A 113 7.77 -13.67 -15.56
N ALA A 114 7.96 -14.68 -16.42
CA ALA A 114 7.91 -16.08 -16.02
C ALA A 114 8.96 -16.41 -14.95
N LYS A 115 10.17 -15.84 -15.06
CA LYS A 115 11.23 -15.97 -14.06
C LYS A 115 10.84 -15.27 -12.76
N MET A 116 10.27 -14.07 -12.83
CA MET A 116 9.88 -13.30 -11.65
C MET A 116 8.71 -13.95 -10.91
N LYS A 117 7.71 -14.48 -11.61
CA LYS A 117 6.66 -15.31 -11.00
C LYS A 117 7.29 -16.46 -10.21
N ARG A 118 8.25 -17.19 -10.78
CA ARG A 118 8.95 -18.27 -10.05
C ARG A 118 9.75 -17.81 -8.82
N ILE A 119 10.39 -16.64 -8.86
CA ILE A 119 11.24 -16.16 -7.75
C ILE A 119 10.40 -15.62 -6.59
N TYR A 120 9.31 -14.93 -6.89
CA TYR A 120 8.54 -14.16 -5.91
C TYR A 120 7.27 -14.88 -5.44
N VAL A 121 6.79 -15.88 -6.18
CA VAL A 121 5.52 -16.56 -5.92
C VAL A 121 5.79 -17.96 -5.38
N SER A 122 5.15 -18.28 -4.26
CA SER A 122 5.17 -19.63 -3.71
C SER A 122 4.33 -20.56 -4.60
N ASP A 123 4.97 -21.58 -5.17
CA ASP A 123 4.29 -22.63 -5.95
C ASP A 123 3.19 -23.30 -5.10
N VAL A 124 3.45 -23.53 -3.81
CA VAL A 124 2.48 -24.10 -2.87
C VAL A 124 1.25 -23.21 -2.73
N ALA A 125 1.43 -21.90 -2.50
CA ALA A 125 0.33 -20.97 -2.32
C ALA A 125 -0.53 -20.86 -3.59
N VAL A 126 0.09 -20.95 -4.77
CA VAL A 126 -0.61 -20.99 -6.05
C VAL A 126 -1.40 -22.29 -6.21
N ILE A 127 -0.77 -23.44 -5.94
CA ILE A 127 -1.43 -24.74 -6.05
C ILE A 127 -2.63 -24.81 -5.10
N GLU A 128 -2.47 -24.43 -3.83
CA GLU A 128 -3.56 -24.39 -2.86
C GLU A 128 -4.71 -23.49 -3.32
N ALA A 129 -4.40 -22.31 -3.86
CA ALA A 129 -5.42 -21.41 -4.38
C ALA A 129 -6.16 -21.96 -5.60
N MET A 130 -5.51 -22.82 -6.41
CA MET A 130 -6.11 -23.48 -7.57
C MET A 130 -6.95 -24.70 -7.18
N THR A 131 -6.58 -25.42 -6.13
CA THR A 131 -7.23 -26.68 -5.73
C THR A 131 -8.32 -26.51 -4.67
N SER A 132 -8.31 -25.39 -3.94
CA SER A 132 -9.30 -25.08 -2.91
C SER A 132 -10.50 -24.36 -3.54
N ASN A 133 -11.36 -25.12 -4.23
CA ASN A 133 -12.68 -24.68 -4.70
C ASN A 133 -13.77 -25.16 -3.74
#